data_AF-A0A7S0BA58-F1
#
_entry.id   AF-A0A7S0BA58-F1
#
_cell.length_a   1.000
_cell.length_b   1.000
_cell.length_c   1.000
_cell.angle_alpha   90.00
_cell.angle_beta   90.00
_cell.angle_gamma   90.00
#
_symmetry.space_group_name_H-M   'P 1'
#
loop_
_entity.id
_entity.type
_entity.pdbx_description
1 polymer ?
#
loop_
_entity_poly.entity_id
_entity_poly.type
_entity_poly.pdbx_seq_one_letter_code
_entity_poly.pdbx_strand_id
1 'polypeptide(L)'
;LVVAGRNKQVLHGLPISALPIDVAADDVTARAVALQAERVDLAPGEVWMPARDDGPCGPHFWVLVKGKGCVEVADGLRVVMPLNVGSLFLEGMAADFGAHVRA
;
A
#
# COMPACT_ATOMS: atom_id res chain seq x y z
N LEU A 1 -17.90 7.06 3.57
CA LEU A 1 -16.55 7.60 3.27
C LEU A 1 -15.81 6.73 2.26
N VAL A 2 -15.70 5.41 2.46
CA VAL A 2 -15.02 4.47 1.54
C VAL A 2 -15.60 4.46 0.11
N VAL A 3 -16.93 4.39 -0.06
CA VAL A 3 -17.57 4.33 -1.40
C VAL A 3 -17.32 5.60 -2.24
N ALA A 4 -17.34 6.79 -1.62
CA ALA A 4 -17.08 8.04 -2.32
C ALA A 4 -15.60 8.18 -2.72
N GLY A 5 -14.68 7.72 -1.86
CA GLY A 5 -13.25 7.65 -2.16
C GLY A 5 -12.95 6.70 -3.32
N ARG A 6 -13.57 5.50 -3.29
CA ARG A 6 -13.45 4.50 -4.37
C ARG A 6 -13.99 5.03 -5.69
N ASN A 7 -15.17 5.65 -5.71
CA ASN A 7 -15.74 6.22 -6.93
C ASN A 7 -14.85 7.33 -7.51
N LYS A 8 -14.29 8.20 -6.67
CA LYS A 8 -13.35 9.23 -7.11
C LYS A 8 -12.06 8.63 -7.67
N GLN A 9 -11.55 7.56 -7.05
CA GLN A 9 -10.38 6.83 -7.53
C GLN A 9 -10.65 6.14 -8.88
N VAL A 10 -11.83 5.55 -9.08
CA VAL A 10 -12.20 4.94 -10.36
C VAL A 10 -12.36 6.00 -11.46
N LEU A 11 -12.99 7.14 -11.14
CA LEU A 11 -13.23 8.23 -12.10
C LEU A 11 -11.95 9.00 -12.49
N HIS A 12 -10.97 9.10 -11.59
CA HIS A 12 -9.72 9.83 -11.79
C HIS A 12 -8.48 8.92 -11.73
N GLY A 13 -8.68 7.61 -11.90
CA GLY A 13 -7.65 6.60 -11.71
C GLY A 13 -6.53 6.74 -12.72
N LEU A 14 -5.30 6.88 -12.22
CA LEU A 14 -4.10 6.75 -13.04
C LEU A 14 -3.75 5.26 -13.17
N PRO A 15 -3.16 4.83 -14.30
CA PRO A 15 -2.69 3.45 -14.45
C PRO A 15 -1.60 3.14 -13.41
N ILE A 16 -1.40 1.87 -13.07
CA ILE A 16 -0.36 1.48 -12.09
C ILE A 16 1.04 1.86 -12.55
N SER A 17 1.25 2.00 -13.87
CA SER A 17 2.49 2.52 -14.47
C SER A 17 2.77 3.98 -14.14
N ALA A 18 1.77 4.73 -13.63
CA ALA A 18 1.99 6.05 -13.05
C ALA A 18 2.56 5.97 -11.63
N LEU A 19 2.54 4.79 -10.99
CA LEU A 19 3.24 4.57 -9.73
C LEU A 19 4.74 4.38 -10.01
N PRO A 20 5.61 4.83 -9.09
CA PRO A 20 7.06 4.70 -9.25
C PRO A 20 7.53 3.28 -8.90
N ILE A 21 7.07 2.31 -9.68
CA ILE A 21 7.35 0.87 -9.50
C ILE A 21 7.93 0.23 -10.78
N ASP A 22 8.48 1.05 -11.69
CA ASP A 22 9.16 0.63 -12.92
C ASP A 22 8.37 -0.34 -13.82
N VAL A 23 7.05 -0.15 -13.86
CA VAL A 23 6.14 -0.92 -14.72
C VAL A 23 5.99 -0.22 -16.08
N ALA A 24 6.09 -1.00 -17.16
CA ALA A 24 5.89 -0.50 -18.52
C ALA A 24 4.46 0.05 -18.72
N ALA A 25 4.34 1.21 -19.36
CA ALA A 25 3.06 1.90 -19.48
C ALA A 25 2.04 1.17 -20.37
N ASP A 26 2.52 0.34 -21.28
CA ASP A 26 1.74 -0.49 -22.20
C ASP A 26 1.42 -1.88 -21.63
N ASP A 27 1.89 -2.21 -20.43
CA ASP A 27 1.57 -3.49 -19.78
C ASP A 27 0.09 -3.55 -19.39
N VAL A 28 -0.67 -4.32 -20.16
CA VAL A 28 -2.12 -4.52 -19.98
C VAL A 28 -2.42 -5.20 -18.64
N THR A 29 -1.55 -6.08 -18.16
CA THR A 29 -1.74 -6.80 -16.89
C THR A 29 -1.61 -5.83 -15.71
N ALA A 30 -0.63 -4.95 -15.76
CA ALA A 30 -0.41 -3.97 -14.72
C ALA A 30 -1.56 -2.94 -14.66
N ARG A 31 -2.07 -2.52 -15.81
CA ARG A 31 -3.29 -1.69 -15.88
C ARG A 31 -4.51 -2.37 -15.25
N ALA A 32 -4.67 -3.68 -15.43
CA ALA A 32 -5.76 -4.44 -14.82
C ALA A 32 -5.64 -4.52 -13.29
N VAL A 33 -4.42 -4.71 -12.77
CA VAL A 33 -4.15 -4.69 -11.31
C VAL A 33 -4.47 -3.32 -10.72
N ALA A 34 -4.14 -2.24 -11.42
CA ALA A 34 -4.45 -0.86 -11.01
C ALA A 34 -5.94 -0.65 -10.70
N LEU A 35 -6.83 -1.28 -11.48
CA LEU A 35 -8.27 -1.15 -11.32
C LEU A 35 -8.77 -1.71 -9.99
N GLN A 36 -8.04 -2.67 -9.40
CA GLN A 36 -8.40 -3.27 -8.11
C GLN A 36 -7.70 -2.62 -6.92
N ALA A 37 -6.69 -1.79 -7.16
CA ALA A 37 -5.94 -1.14 -6.08
C ALA A 37 -6.83 -0.16 -5.29
N GLU A 38 -6.74 -0.18 -3.97
CA GLU A 38 -7.34 0.82 -3.08
C GLU A 38 -6.30 1.87 -2.70
N ARG A 39 -6.73 3.13 -2.58
CA ARG A 39 -5.91 4.21 -2.04
C ARG A 39 -6.27 4.46 -0.59
N VAL A 40 -5.31 4.32 0.30
CA VAL A 40 -5.42 4.71 1.71
C VAL A 40 -4.57 5.94 1.96
N ASP A 41 -5.17 6.98 2.53
CA ASP A 41 -4.46 8.18 2.96
C ASP A 41 -4.34 8.14 4.49
N LEU A 42 -3.12 8.22 5.01
CA LEU A 42 -2.81 8.27 6.45
C LEU A 42 -2.41 9.70 6.84
N ALA A 43 -2.90 10.17 7.98
CA ALA A 43 -2.46 11.42 8.60
C ALA A 43 -1.06 11.26 9.24
N PRO A 44 -0.28 12.33 9.39
CA PRO A 44 1.03 12.24 10.06
C PRO A 44 0.93 11.62 11.46
N GLY A 45 1.75 10.62 11.73
CA GLY A 45 1.75 9.86 12.98
C GLY A 45 0.65 8.80 13.10
N GLU A 46 -0.29 8.73 12.16
CA GLU A 46 -1.32 7.70 12.10
C GLU A 46 -0.67 6.33 11.88
N VAL A 47 -1.23 5.33 12.56
CA VAL A 47 -0.77 3.95 12.52
C VAL A 47 -1.78 3.11 11.77
N TRP A 48 -1.29 2.33 10.82
CA TRP A 48 -2.07 1.34 10.10
C TRP A 48 -1.55 -0.07 10.39
N MET A 49 -2.49 -1.00 10.59
CA MET A 49 -2.21 -2.39 10.93
C MET A 49 -2.38 -3.29 9.69
N PRO A 50 -1.32 -3.98 9.25
CA PRO A 50 -1.37 -4.99 8.21
C PRO A 50 -2.31 -6.15 8.55
N ALA A 51 -3.05 -6.63 7.56
CA ALA A 51 -3.81 -7.88 7.61
C ALA A 51 -2.94 -9.08 7.22
N ARG A 52 -3.27 -10.25 7.78
CA ARG A 52 -2.67 -11.53 7.36
C ARG A 52 -3.25 -11.95 6.00
N ASP A 53 -2.53 -12.81 5.29
CA ASP A 53 -2.95 -13.33 3.98
C ASP A 53 -4.06 -14.41 4.09
N ASP A 54 -4.61 -14.65 5.29
CA ASP A 54 -5.70 -15.61 5.55
C ASP A 54 -7.11 -15.05 5.23
N GLY A 55 -7.18 -13.78 4.80
CA GLY A 55 -8.42 -13.14 4.38
C GLY A 55 -8.96 -13.67 3.04
N PRO A 56 -10.26 -13.47 2.76
CA PRO A 56 -10.91 -13.94 1.53
C PRO A 56 -10.36 -13.30 0.25
N CYS A 57 -9.62 -12.18 0.37
CA CYS A 57 -9.02 -11.46 -0.74
C CYS A 57 -7.62 -11.98 -1.11
N GLY A 58 -7.03 -12.87 -0.30
CA GLY A 58 -5.68 -13.39 -0.49
C GLY A 58 -4.59 -12.36 -0.18
N PRO A 59 -3.37 -12.56 -0.70
CA PRO A 59 -2.22 -11.71 -0.40
C PRO A 59 -2.34 -10.29 -0.99
N HIS A 60 -1.88 -9.32 -0.20
CA HIS A 60 -1.85 -7.91 -0.60
C HIS A 60 -0.43 -7.34 -0.60
N PHE A 61 -0.21 -6.36 -1.46
CA PHE A 61 1.00 -5.54 -1.47
C PHE A 61 0.63 -4.06 -1.49
N TRP A 62 1.54 -3.25 -0.96
CA TRP A 62 1.36 -1.82 -0.84
C TRP A 62 2.49 -1.10 -1.52
N VAL A 63 2.16 0.06 -2.11
CA VAL A 63 3.13 0.96 -2.72
C VAL A 63 2.95 2.32 -2.07
N LEU A 64 4.02 2.88 -1.52
CA LEU A 64 3.97 4.26 -1.04
C LEU A 64 4.02 5.21 -2.25
N VAL A 65 2.94 5.95 -2.48
CA VAL A 65 2.81 6.82 -3.66
C VAL A 65 3.14 8.29 -3.38
N LYS A 66 3.09 8.70 -2.11
CA LYS A 66 3.35 10.08 -1.68
C LYS A 66 3.72 10.13 -0.19
N GLY A 67 4.62 11.04 0.17
CA GLY A 67 4.98 11.30 1.56
C GLY A 67 6.15 10.44 2.03
N LYS A 68 6.18 10.17 3.33
CA LYS A 68 7.17 9.32 4.00
C LYS A 68 6.43 8.47 5.03
N GLY A 69 7.03 7.35 5.39
CA GLY A 69 6.55 6.51 6.48
C GLY A 69 7.59 5.46 6.85
N CYS A 70 7.26 4.59 7.78
CA CYS A 70 8.09 3.46 8.17
C CYS A 70 7.24 2.24 8.52
N VAL A 71 7.82 1.07 8.28
CA VAL A 71 7.36 -0.19 8.86
C VAL A 71 8.12 -0.40 10.17
N GLU A 72 7.37 -0.53 11.27
CA GLU A 72 7.87 -0.70 12.64
C GLU A 72 7.39 -2.04 13.19
N VAL A 73 8.26 -2.78 13.89
CA VAL A 73 7.83 -3.99 14.63
C VAL A 73 7.36 -3.60 16.02
N ALA A 74 6.23 -4.17 16.45
CA ALA A 74 5.61 -3.87 17.74
C ALA A 74 6.54 -4.14 18.93
N ASP A 75 7.43 -5.13 18.83
CA ASP A 75 8.44 -5.43 19.84
C ASP A 75 9.63 -4.46 19.71
N GLY A 76 9.52 -3.31 20.39
CA GLY A 76 10.62 -2.35 20.58
C GLY A 76 10.63 -1.12 19.65
N LEU A 77 9.55 -0.85 18.89
CA LEU A 77 9.46 0.31 17.97
C LEU A 77 10.65 0.41 17.00
N ARG A 78 11.25 -0.73 16.67
CA ARG A 78 12.39 -0.77 15.77
C ARG A 78 11.88 -0.50 14.37
N VAL A 79 12.38 0.58 13.76
CA VAL A 79 12.18 0.83 12.33
C VAL A 79 12.86 -0.29 11.56
N VAL A 80 12.06 -1.11 10.90
CA VAL A 80 12.52 -2.23 10.07
C VAL A 80 12.78 -1.76 8.66
N MET A 81 11.91 -0.89 8.14
CA MET A 81 12.03 -0.40 6.77
C MET A 81 11.48 1.02 6.65
N PRO A 82 12.32 2.02 6.27
CA PRO A 82 11.80 3.31 5.84
C PRO A 82 11.07 3.14 4.50
N LEU A 83 9.88 3.73 4.38
CA LEU A 83 9.10 3.76 3.15
C LEU A 83 9.33 5.10 2.45
N ASN A 84 9.90 5.03 1.26
CA ASN A 84 10.03 6.15 0.34
C ASN A 84 9.01 6.00 -0.79
N VAL A 85 8.75 7.07 -1.53
CA VAL A 85 7.88 6.99 -2.70
C VAL A 85 8.41 5.94 -3.68
N GLY A 86 7.57 4.97 -4.03
CA GLY A 86 7.91 3.80 -4.85
C GLY A 86 8.28 2.55 -4.06
N SER A 87 8.50 2.66 -2.75
CA SER A 87 8.72 1.49 -1.89
C SER A 87 7.50 0.57 -1.93
N LEU A 88 7.78 -0.72 -2.12
CA LEU A 88 6.80 -1.80 -2.11
C LEU A 88 7.03 -2.69 -0.91
N PHE A 89 5.95 -3.14 -0.26
CA PHE A 89 6.02 -4.15 0.78
C PHE A 89 4.84 -5.12 0.73
N LEU A 90 5.05 -6.33 1.24
CA LEU A 90 4.02 -7.36 1.34
C LEU A 90 3.30 -7.24 2.68
N GLU A 91 1.97 -7.16 2.62
CA GLU A 91 1.15 -6.93 3.81
C GLU A 91 1.20 -8.12 4.77
N GLY A 92 0.95 -9.33 4.26
CA GLY A 92 0.96 -10.54 5.08
C GLY A 92 2.28 -10.78 5.80
N MET A 93 3.40 -10.48 5.14
CA MET A 93 4.72 -10.55 5.77
C MET A 93 4.83 -9.56 6.93
N ALA A 94 4.40 -8.31 6.75
CA ALA A 94 4.39 -7.33 7.84
C ALA A 94 3.50 -7.80 9.00
N ALA A 95 2.32 -8.36 8.70
CA ALA A 95 1.41 -8.91 9.70
C ALA A 95 2.02 -10.09 10.48
N ASP A 96 2.68 -11.03 9.79
CA ASP A 96 3.29 -12.22 10.39
C ASP A 96 4.39 -11.89 11.39
N PHE A 97 5.12 -10.80 11.16
CA PHE A 97 6.16 -10.30 12.07
C PHE A 97 5.64 -9.27 13.09
N GLY A 98 4.32 -9.05 13.18
CA GLY A 98 3.72 -8.10 14.11
C GLY A 98 4.15 -6.65 13.85
N ALA A 99 4.37 -6.31 12.58
CA ALA A 99 4.74 -4.97 12.16
C ALA A 99 3.51 -4.09 11.89
N HIS A 100 3.69 -2.78 11.93
CA HIS A 100 2.71 -1.76 11.57
C HIS A 100 3.34 -0.67 10.71
N VAL A 101 2.52 0.08 9.99
CA VAL A 101 2.97 1.24 9.21
C VAL A 101 2.67 2.51 10.00
N ARG A 102 3.63 3.43 10.05
CA ARG A 102 3.48 4.78 10.60
C ARG A 102 3.79 5.82 9.53
N ALA A 103 2.92 6.82 9.38
CA ALA A 103 3.08 7.95 8.47
C ALA A 103 3.86 9.12 9.08
#